data_AF-A0A842JK04-F1
#
_entry.id   AF-A0A842JK04-F1
#
_cell.length_a   1.000
_cell.length_b   1.000
_cell.length_c   1.000
_cell.angle_alpha   90.00
_cell.angle_beta   90.00
_cell.angle_gamma   90.00
#
_symmetry.space_group_name_H-M   'P 1'
#
loop_
_entity.id
_entity.type
_entity.pdbx_description
1 polymer ?
#
loop_
_entity_poly.entity_id
_entity_poly.type
_entity_poly.pdbx_seq_one_letter_code
_entity_poly.pdbx_strand_id
1 'polypeptide(L)'
;MQPAITDAARACRERMSPGYATSSFLETDPEFVERFDNFAFDEVLNAESADGDLDDRMRFMAILATLLGCQGIDAYRGFLHAALEMGVTPVEAKEIVYQATAYLGIGRVLPFLQATNEVLAERGVALPLEPQARTTPETRLEAGIQAQVDIFGEDMRDFWQSGPEDRRHINRWLAGNCFGDWYTRGGLDLAEREMVTFCFLAAQGGCEPQLTSHAAANMRLGNNQAFLVKVVSQCVPYIGYPRSLNALRCVDEAAQQAE
;
A
#
# COMPACT_ATOMS: atom_id res chain seq x y z
N MET A 1 -14.00 -23.47 -26.70
CA MET A 1 -12.53 -23.35 -26.65
C MET A 1 -12.15 -23.63 -25.21
N GLN A 2 -11.13 -24.44 -24.94
CA GLN A 2 -10.70 -24.65 -23.55
C GLN A 2 -10.11 -23.32 -23.03
N PRO A 3 -10.49 -22.87 -21.82
CA PRO A 3 -9.95 -21.65 -21.24
C PRO A 3 -8.41 -21.70 -21.24
N ALA A 4 -7.76 -20.67 -21.78
CA ALA A 4 -6.32 -20.64 -22.01
C ALA A 4 -5.68 -19.41 -21.33
N ILE A 5 -5.03 -19.67 -20.18
CA ILE A 5 -4.16 -18.69 -19.53
C ILE A 5 -3.03 -18.30 -20.50
N THR A 6 -2.61 -17.04 -20.57
CA THR A 6 -1.50 -16.61 -21.42
C THR A 6 -0.15 -17.08 -20.86
N ASP A 7 0.88 -17.10 -21.71
CA ASP A 7 2.23 -17.47 -21.27
C ASP A 7 2.81 -16.46 -20.26
N ALA A 8 2.51 -15.17 -20.42
CA ALA A 8 2.91 -14.12 -19.49
C ALA A 8 2.27 -14.32 -18.12
N ALA A 9 0.96 -14.57 -18.06
CA ALA A 9 0.26 -14.83 -16.80
C ALA A 9 0.77 -16.10 -16.10
N ARG A 10 1.04 -17.18 -16.86
CA ARG A 10 1.68 -18.39 -16.31
C ARG A 10 3.07 -18.11 -15.74
N ALA A 11 3.91 -17.36 -16.47
CA ALA A 11 5.25 -17.03 -16.04
C ALA A 11 5.25 -16.17 -14.76
N CYS A 12 4.33 -15.21 -14.66
CA CYS A 12 4.14 -14.41 -13.46
C CYS A 12 3.74 -15.29 -12.25
N ARG A 13 2.78 -16.21 -12.43
CA ARG A 13 2.39 -17.13 -11.36
C ARG A 13 3.53 -18.00 -10.86
N GLU A 14 4.33 -18.55 -11.77
CA GLU A 14 5.48 -19.39 -11.40
C GLU A 14 6.48 -18.59 -10.56
N ARG A 15 6.68 -17.31 -10.87
CA ARG A 15 7.54 -16.42 -10.07
C ARG A 15 6.95 -16.10 -8.70
N MET A 16 5.64 -15.88 -8.62
CA MET A 16 4.95 -15.57 -7.37
C MET A 16 4.95 -16.75 -6.39
N SER A 17 4.84 -17.97 -6.91
CA SER A 17 4.74 -19.19 -6.10
C SER A 17 5.42 -20.37 -6.80
N PRO A 18 6.77 -20.44 -6.79
CA PRO A 18 7.50 -21.51 -7.47
C PRO A 18 7.09 -22.90 -7.00
N GLY A 19 6.75 -23.78 -7.94
CA GLY A 19 6.34 -25.16 -7.64
C GLY A 19 5.02 -25.31 -6.89
N TYR A 20 4.24 -24.24 -6.70
CA TYR A 20 2.91 -24.32 -6.12
C TYR A 20 1.90 -24.70 -7.21
N ALA A 21 1.06 -25.69 -6.92
CA ALA A 21 0.02 -26.11 -7.85
C ALA A 21 -0.86 -24.90 -8.22
N THR A 22 -1.17 -24.83 -9.51
CA THR A 22 -2.26 -24.05 -10.08
C THR A 22 -3.41 -23.90 -9.09
N SER A 23 -3.89 -22.65 -8.92
CA SER A 23 -5.02 -22.29 -8.03
C SER A 23 -6.05 -23.41 -7.97
N SER A 24 -6.51 -23.83 -6.78
CA SER A 24 -7.57 -24.83 -6.65
C SER A 24 -8.83 -24.45 -7.44
N PHE A 25 -9.01 -23.15 -7.72
CA PHE A 25 -10.06 -22.64 -8.59
C PHE A 25 -9.94 -23.08 -10.06
N LEU A 26 -8.82 -23.64 -10.53
CA LEU A 26 -8.77 -24.24 -11.86
C LEU A 26 -9.59 -25.53 -11.97
N GLU A 27 -9.81 -26.20 -10.83
CA GLU A 27 -10.69 -27.37 -10.77
C GLU A 27 -12.17 -26.97 -10.71
N THR A 28 -12.49 -25.87 -10.03
CA THR A 28 -13.88 -25.45 -9.77
C THR A 28 -14.39 -24.35 -10.70
N ASP A 29 -13.52 -23.41 -11.09
CA ASP A 29 -13.85 -22.15 -11.78
C ASP A 29 -12.82 -21.79 -12.90
N PRO A 30 -12.49 -22.69 -13.83
CA PRO A 30 -11.38 -22.51 -14.77
C PRO A 30 -11.51 -21.29 -15.69
N GLU A 31 -12.73 -20.93 -16.09
CA GLU A 31 -13.00 -19.74 -16.93
C GLU A 31 -12.78 -18.44 -16.14
N PHE A 32 -13.05 -18.44 -14.83
CA PHE A 32 -12.75 -17.29 -13.97
C PHE A 32 -11.25 -17.12 -13.82
N VAL A 33 -10.53 -18.22 -13.54
CA VAL A 33 -9.06 -18.17 -13.39
C VAL A 33 -8.40 -17.69 -14.68
N GLU A 34 -8.81 -18.17 -15.84
CA GLU A 34 -8.31 -17.66 -17.13
C GLU A 34 -8.46 -16.14 -17.23
N ARG A 35 -9.68 -15.63 -17.01
CA ARG A 35 -9.94 -14.19 -17.14
C ARG A 35 -9.18 -13.36 -16.13
N PHE A 36 -9.20 -13.79 -14.87
CA PHE A 36 -8.56 -13.05 -13.80
C PHE A 36 -7.04 -13.04 -13.99
N ASP A 37 -6.44 -14.17 -14.36
CA ASP A 37 -4.99 -14.29 -14.51
C ASP A 37 -4.48 -13.51 -15.70
N ASN A 38 -5.16 -13.65 -16.85
CA ASN A 38 -4.80 -12.90 -18.04
C ASN A 38 -4.94 -11.39 -17.80
N PHE A 39 -5.95 -10.97 -17.03
CA PHE A 39 -6.09 -9.57 -16.69
C PHE A 39 -5.02 -9.10 -15.69
N ALA A 40 -4.95 -9.72 -14.51
CA ALA A 40 -4.12 -9.26 -13.39
C ALA A 40 -2.61 -9.51 -13.58
N PHE A 41 -2.24 -10.59 -14.27
CA PHE A 41 -0.86 -11.07 -14.37
C PHE A 41 -0.29 -11.02 -15.79
N ASP A 42 -1.03 -10.48 -16.75
CA ASP A 42 -0.55 -10.18 -18.09
C ASP A 42 -0.95 -8.76 -18.50
N GLU A 43 -2.23 -8.50 -18.76
CA GLU A 43 -2.67 -7.19 -19.28
C GLU A 43 -2.30 -6.03 -18.34
N VAL A 44 -2.59 -6.13 -17.05
CA VAL A 44 -2.28 -5.09 -16.06
C VAL A 44 -0.78 -4.90 -15.86
N LEU A 45 0.02 -5.97 -15.96
CA LEU A 45 1.48 -5.87 -15.87
C LEU A 45 2.08 -5.21 -17.12
N ASN A 46 1.54 -5.53 -18.29
CA ASN A 46 2.06 -5.09 -19.59
C ASN A 46 1.41 -3.79 -20.11
N ALA A 47 0.35 -3.29 -19.47
CA ALA A 47 -0.27 -2.00 -19.79
C ALA A 47 0.64 -0.80 -19.48
N GLU A 48 1.73 -1.02 -18.75
CA GLU A 48 2.71 0.00 -18.42
C GLU A 48 3.58 0.32 -19.66
N SER A 49 3.41 1.53 -20.23
CA SER A 49 4.34 2.04 -21.24
C SER A 49 5.77 2.11 -20.66
N ALA A 50 6.75 1.81 -21.52
CA ALA A 50 8.16 1.55 -21.23
C ALA A 50 8.97 2.65 -20.48
N ASP A 51 8.32 3.71 -20.01
CA ASP A 51 8.95 4.78 -19.23
C ASP A 51 8.45 4.74 -17.76
N GLY A 52 9.24 4.16 -16.85
CA GLY A 52 9.19 4.37 -15.38
C GLY A 52 8.83 3.18 -14.46
N ASP A 53 9.84 2.63 -13.78
CA ASP A 53 10.04 2.41 -12.33
C ASP A 53 9.03 1.71 -11.37
N LEU A 54 7.89 1.14 -11.79
CA LEU A 54 7.14 0.27 -10.87
C LEU A 54 7.69 -1.16 -10.89
N ASP A 55 8.75 -1.41 -10.12
CA ASP A 55 9.31 -2.74 -9.98
C ASP A 55 8.35 -3.71 -9.26
N ASP A 56 8.69 -5.00 -9.28
CA ASP A 56 7.87 -6.03 -8.65
C ASP A 56 7.73 -5.81 -7.13
N ARG A 57 8.77 -5.32 -6.46
CA ARG A 57 8.73 -5.06 -5.02
C ARG A 57 7.66 -4.01 -4.71
N MET A 58 7.71 -2.84 -5.37
CA MET A 58 6.75 -1.76 -5.18
C MET A 58 5.33 -2.18 -5.59
N ARG A 59 5.20 -2.95 -6.68
CA ARG A 59 3.92 -3.52 -7.13
C ARG A 59 3.26 -4.38 -6.05
N PHE A 60 4.01 -5.30 -5.46
CA PHE A 60 3.48 -6.16 -4.40
C PHE A 60 3.25 -5.41 -3.09
N MET A 61 4.03 -4.37 -2.78
CA MET A 61 3.72 -3.46 -1.67
C MET A 61 2.36 -2.76 -1.88
N ALA A 62 2.10 -2.25 -3.08
CA ALA A 62 0.83 -1.61 -3.43
C ALA A 62 -0.35 -2.60 -3.34
N ILE A 63 -0.17 -3.85 -3.79
CA ILE A 63 -1.20 -4.90 -3.68
C ILE A 63 -1.49 -5.23 -2.21
N LEU A 64 -0.46 -5.45 -1.37
CA LEU A 64 -0.63 -5.71 0.05
C LEU A 64 -1.34 -4.56 0.76
N ALA A 65 -0.96 -3.32 0.46
CA ALA A 65 -1.58 -2.14 1.03
C ALA A 65 -3.05 -2.00 0.60
N THR A 66 -3.33 -2.26 -0.67
CA THR A 66 -4.69 -2.26 -1.22
C THR A 66 -5.59 -3.30 -0.55
N LEU A 67 -5.08 -4.53 -0.36
CA LEU A 67 -5.83 -5.60 0.31
C LEU A 67 -6.10 -5.30 1.79
N LEU A 68 -5.17 -4.64 2.48
CA LEU A 68 -5.40 -4.07 3.81
C LEU A 68 -6.54 -3.05 3.79
N GLY A 69 -6.49 -2.08 2.88
CA GLY A 69 -7.51 -1.02 2.79
C GLY A 69 -8.91 -1.52 2.47
N CYS A 70 -9.05 -2.57 1.65
CA CYS A 70 -10.34 -3.19 1.35
C CYS A 70 -10.74 -4.33 2.31
N GLN A 71 -9.91 -4.65 3.31
CA GLN A 71 -10.10 -5.74 4.27
C GLN A 71 -10.14 -7.16 3.64
N GLY A 72 -9.44 -7.35 2.52
CA GLY A 72 -9.33 -8.63 1.81
C GLY A 72 -8.30 -9.59 2.44
N ILE A 73 -8.55 -10.07 3.66
CA ILE A 73 -7.58 -10.86 4.44
C ILE A 73 -7.16 -12.18 3.78
N ASP A 74 -8.10 -12.92 3.16
CA ASP A 74 -7.80 -14.20 2.53
C ASP A 74 -6.85 -14.04 1.34
N ALA A 75 -7.14 -13.05 0.48
CA ALA A 75 -6.26 -12.67 -0.61
C ALA A 75 -4.93 -12.14 -0.07
N TYR A 76 -4.93 -11.31 0.97
CA TYR A 76 -3.71 -10.76 1.57
C TYR A 76 -2.75 -11.87 2.01
N ARG A 77 -3.23 -12.94 2.64
CA ARG A 77 -2.37 -14.06 3.05
C ARG A 77 -1.65 -14.66 1.83
N GLY A 78 -2.40 -14.98 0.77
CA GLY A 78 -1.84 -15.53 -0.47
C GLY A 78 -0.83 -14.58 -1.13
N PHE A 79 -1.19 -13.30 -1.24
CA PHE A 79 -0.34 -12.29 -1.84
C PHE A 79 0.88 -11.92 -0.98
N LEU A 80 0.84 -12.14 0.33
CA LEU A 80 2.02 -11.96 1.19
C LEU A 80 3.10 -13.00 0.88
N HIS A 81 2.74 -14.26 0.62
CA HIS A 81 3.72 -15.23 0.13
C HIS A 81 4.34 -14.76 -1.18
N ALA A 82 3.53 -14.30 -2.13
CA ALA A 82 4.02 -13.82 -3.41
C ALA A 82 4.90 -12.57 -3.25
N ALA A 83 4.51 -11.61 -2.42
CA ALA A 83 5.28 -10.40 -2.16
C ALA A 83 6.69 -10.71 -1.65
N LEU A 84 6.82 -11.70 -0.76
CA LEU A 84 8.11 -12.13 -0.22
C LEU A 84 9.01 -12.81 -1.28
N GLU A 85 8.45 -13.50 -2.28
CA GLU A 85 9.20 -13.99 -3.45
C GLU A 85 9.60 -12.84 -4.40
N MET A 86 8.73 -11.83 -4.52
CA MET A 86 8.86 -10.72 -5.45
C MET A 86 9.68 -9.55 -4.90
N GLY A 87 10.43 -9.78 -3.83
CA GLY A 87 11.43 -8.86 -3.30
C GLY A 87 10.99 -7.99 -2.12
N VAL A 88 9.73 -8.10 -1.66
CA VAL A 88 9.31 -7.44 -0.41
C VAL A 88 9.94 -8.17 0.76
N THR A 89 10.61 -7.43 1.63
CA THR A 89 11.26 -7.99 2.83
C THR A 89 10.25 -8.20 3.97
N PRO A 90 10.56 -9.08 4.94
CA PRO A 90 9.75 -9.21 6.16
C PRO A 90 9.55 -7.89 6.91
N VAL A 91 10.57 -7.01 6.89
CA VAL A 91 10.51 -5.69 7.53
C VAL A 91 9.52 -4.79 6.79
N GLU A 92 9.62 -4.67 5.46
CA GLU A 92 8.69 -3.87 4.66
C GLU A 92 7.24 -4.36 4.82
N ALA A 93 7.01 -5.67 4.76
CA ALA A 93 5.69 -6.26 4.98
C ALA A 93 5.11 -5.87 6.36
N LYS A 94 5.93 -5.88 7.40
CA LYS A 94 5.53 -5.43 8.75
C LYS A 94 5.26 -3.94 8.81
N GLU A 95 6.10 -3.13 8.19
CA GLU A 95 5.93 -1.67 8.19
C GLU A 95 4.68 -1.21 7.44
N ILE A 96 4.29 -1.92 6.36
CA ILE A 96 2.99 -1.71 5.68
C ILE A 96 1.84 -1.95 6.67
N VAL A 97 1.84 -3.09 7.38
CA VAL A 97 0.78 -3.42 8.35
C VAL A 97 0.76 -2.46 9.53
N TYR A 98 1.93 -2.06 10.04
CA TYR A 98 2.02 -1.11 11.14
C TYR A 98 1.47 0.25 10.75
N GLN A 99 1.87 0.80 9.60
CA GLN A 99 1.37 2.07 9.11
C GLN A 99 -0.14 2.05 8.84
N ALA A 100 -0.67 0.93 8.34
CA ALA A 100 -2.11 0.75 8.15
C ALA A 100 -2.92 1.00 9.44
N THR A 101 -2.34 0.80 10.63
CA THR A 101 -3.02 1.04 11.92
C THR A 101 -3.45 2.51 12.07
N ALA A 102 -2.65 3.45 11.56
CA ALA A 102 -2.95 4.88 11.66
C ALA A 102 -4.10 5.32 10.73
N TYR A 103 -4.30 4.61 9.61
CA TYR A 103 -5.27 4.97 8.57
C TYR A 103 -6.56 4.15 8.64
N LEU A 104 -6.44 2.85 8.95
CA LEU A 104 -7.54 1.88 8.93
C LEU A 104 -8.04 1.53 10.34
N GLY A 105 -7.24 1.82 11.37
CA GLY A 105 -7.51 1.50 12.77
C GLY A 105 -7.21 0.05 13.14
N ILE A 106 -6.77 -0.16 14.40
CA ILE A 106 -6.36 -1.49 14.88
C ILE A 106 -7.46 -2.56 14.77
N GLY A 107 -8.74 -2.16 14.88
CA GLY A 107 -9.86 -3.09 14.74
C GLY A 107 -9.92 -3.80 13.39
N ARG A 108 -9.46 -3.12 12.31
CA ARG A 108 -9.37 -3.71 10.96
C ARG A 108 -8.02 -4.38 10.70
N VAL A 109 -6.95 -3.87 11.32
CA VAL A 109 -5.56 -4.27 11.04
C VAL A 109 -5.13 -5.51 11.84
N LEU A 110 -5.71 -5.77 13.01
CA LEU A 110 -5.31 -6.88 13.88
C LEU A 110 -5.24 -8.26 13.17
N PRO A 111 -6.22 -8.67 12.34
CA PRO A 111 -6.15 -9.94 11.61
C PRO A 111 -4.98 -10.00 10.62
N PHE A 112 -4.63 -8.88 9.98
CA PHE A 112 -3.52 -8.80 9.05
C PHE A 112 -2.17 -8.90 9.77
N LEU A 113 -2.06 -8.31 10.97
CA LEU A 113 -0.88 -8.46 11.80
C LEU A 113 -0.62 -9.92 12.19
N GLN A 114 -1.70 -10.64 12.54
CA GLN A 114 -1.66 -12.07 12.85
C GLN A 114 -1.27 -12.89 11.61
N ALA A 115 -1.96 -12.71 10.48
CA ALA A 115 -1.65 -13.39 9.23
C ALA A 115 -0.20 -13.14 8.78
N THR A 116 0.31 -11.92 8.95
CA THR A 116 1.71 -11.61 8.64
C THR A 116 2.68 -12.38 9.53
N ASN A 117 2.41 -12.47 10.85
CA ASN A 117 3.24 -13.27 11.75
C ASN A 117 3.26 -14.75 11.34
N GLU A 118 2.09 -15.29 11.03
CA GLU A 118 1.95 -16.70 10.64
C GLU A 118 2.70 -17.01 9.34
N VAL A 119 2.51 -16.21 8.29
CA VAL A 119 3.21 -16.39 7.00
C VAL A 119 4.73 -16.27 7.16
N LEU A 120 5.20 -15.31 7.96
CA LEU A 120 6.64 -15.19 8.24
C LEU A 120 7.17 -16.41 8.99
N ALA A 121 6.44 -16.91 9.99
CA ALA A 121 6.83 -18.11 10.73
C ALA A 121 6.83 -19.37 9.86
N GLU A 122 5.83 -19.53 8.97
CA GLU A 122 5.77 -20.62 7.98
C GLU A 122 6.97 -20.60 7.03
N ARG A 123 7.45 -19.42 6.68
CA ARG A 123 8.68 -19.20 5.88
C ARG A 123 9.97 -19.29 6.69
N GLY A 124 9.91 -19.67 7.97
CA GLY A 124 11.06 -19.83 8.84
C GLY A 124 11.72 -18.50 9.26
N VAL A 125 11.05 -17.36 9.09
CA VAL A 125 11.54 -16.06 9.55
C VAL A 125 11.35 -15.96 11.06
N ALA A 126 12.45 -15.74 11.79
CA ALA A 126 12.42 -15.57 13.24
C ALA A 126 11.74 -14.26 13.63
N LEU A 127 10.89 -14.32 14.65
CA LEU A 127 10.21 -13.16 15.25
C LEU A 127 10.65 -13.01 16.73
N PRO A 128 10.80 -11.78 17.25
CA PRO A 128 10.54 -10.49 16.59
C PRO A 128 11.63 -10.12 15.55
N LEU A 129 11.24 -9.32 14.55
CA LEU A 129 12.20 -8.69 13.64
C LEU A 129 12.97 -7.58 14.36
N GLU A 130 14.09 -7.15 13.78
CA GLU A 130 14.87 -6.02 14.27
C GLU A 130 14.03 -4.73 14.39
N PRO A 131 14.07 -4.02 15.53
CA PRO A 131 13.28 -2.81 15.73
C PRO A 131 13.60 -1.69 14.71
N GLN A 132 12.54 -1.09 14.15
CA GLN A 132 12.65 0.03 13.21
C GLN A 132 12.24 1.39 13.80
N ALA A 133 11.90 1.45 15.09
CA ALA A 133 11.51 2.70 15.74
C ALA A 133 12.67 3.70 15.76
N ARG A 134 12.40 4.96 15.40
CA ARG A 134 13.39 6.06 15.42
C ARG A 134 13.07 7.15 16.44
N THR A 135 11.93 7.05 17.12
CA THR A 135 11.41 8.06 18.02
C THR A 135 11.07 7.46 19.39
N THR A 136 10.87 8.36 20.35
CA THR A 136 10.42 8.08 21.73
C THR A 136 9.17 8.92 22.01
N PRO A 137 8.40 8.65 23.09
CA PRO A 137 7.28 9.50 23.47
C PRO A 137 7.63 11.00 23.56
N GLU A 138 8.86 11.32 23.96
CA GLU A 138 9.37 12.68 24.09
C GLU A 138 9.74 13.30 22.73
N THR A 139 10.30 12.52 21.81
CA THR A 139 10.81 13.02 20.51
C THR A 139 9.84 12.87 19.34
N ARG A 140 8.80 12.03 19.48
CA ARG A 140 7.89 11.71 18.36
C ARG A 140 7.15 12.92 17.81
N LEU A 141 6.81 13.90 18.65
CA LEU A 141 6.09 15.10 18.18
C LEU A 141 6.95 15.91 17.22
N GLU A 142 8.19 16.21 17.60
CA GLU A 142 9.11 17.00 16.78
C GLU A 142 9.44 16.28 15.47
N ALA A 143 9.77 15.00 15.54
CA ALA A 143 10.05 14.19 14.36
C ALA A 143 8.83 14.07 13.43
N GLY A 144 7.63 13.94 13.99
CA GLY A 144 6.38 13.90 13.24
C GLY A 144 6.05 15.21 12.55
N ILE A 145 6.28 16.35 13.21
CA ILE A 145 6.15 17.69 12.58
C ILE A 145 7.10 17.80 11.38
N GLN A 146 8.36 17.38 11.55
CA GLN A 146 9.34 17.43 10.46
C GLN A 146 8.90 16.53 9.29
N ALA A 147 8.43 15.31 9.57
CA ALA A 147 7.90 14.43 8.53
C ALA A 147 6.70 15.07 7.79
N GLN A 148 5.77 15.74 8.49
CA GLN A 148 4.68 16.45 7.82
C GLN A 148 5.18 17.60 6.94
N VAL A 149 6.22 18.32 7.37
CA VAL A 149 6.85 19.37 6.56
C VAL A 149 7.50 18.79 5.32
N ASP A 150 8.23 17.69 5.46
CA ASP A 150 8.90 17.02 4.33
C ASP A 150 7.89 16.49 3.30
N ILE A 151 6.74 15.97 3.77
CA ILE A 151 5.71 15.33 2.93
C ILE A 151 4.75 16.35 2.31
N PHE A 152 4.25 17.32 3.08
CA PHE A 152 3.17 18.22 2.66
C PHE A 152 3.60 19.68 2.52
N GLY A 153 4.78 20.05 3.03
CA GLY A 153 5.32 21.41 2.97
C GLY A 153 5.25 22.19 4.28
N GLU A 154 5.86 23.37 4.25
CA GLU A 154 6.16 24.21 5.42
C GLU A 154 4.92 24.63 6.23
N ASP A 155 3.75 24.75 5.57
CA ASP A 155 2.49 25.09 6.23
C ASP A 155 2.06 24.08 7.31
N MET A 156 2.65 22.88 7.32
CA MET A 156 2.40 21.87 8.36
C MET A 156 3.13 22.12 9.68
N ARG A 157 4.14 23.01 9.73
CA ARG A 157 5.00 23.18 10.93
C ARG A 157 4.22 23.42 12.22
N ASP A 158 3.16 24.23 12.13
CA ASP A 158 2.30 24.57 13.27
C ASP A 158 0.91 23.93 13.22
N PHE A 159 0.65 23.04 12.26
CA PHE A 159 -0.65 22.40 12.08
C PHE A 159 -1.12 21.65 13.34
N TRP A 160 -0.19 21.06 14.09
CA TRP A 160 -0.45 20.36 15.35
C TRP A 160 -1.07 21.25 16.44
N GLN A 161 -0.92 22.58 16.33
CA GLN A 161 -1.49 23.59 17.24
C GLN A 161 -2.84 24.14 16.75
N SER A 162 -3.24 23.78 15.52
CA SER A 162 -4.41 24.36 14.87
C SER A 162 -5.73 23.82 15.42
N GLY A 163 -6.79 24.59 15.21
CA GLY A 163 -8.16 24.22 15.55
C GLY A 163 -8.60 24.59 16.99
N PRO A 164 -9.90 24.39 17.28
CA PRO A 164 -10.50 24.65 18.59
C PRO A 164 -9.82 23.86 19.72
N GLU A 165 -9.73 24.46 20.91
CA GLU A 165 -9.03 23.91 22.08
C GLU A 165 -9.53 22.52 22.50
N ASP A 166 -10.84 22.30 22.44
CA ASP A 166 -11.51 21.05 22.83
C ASP A 166 -11.11 19.84 21.95
N ARG A 167 -10.62 20.08 20.73
CA ARG A 167 -10.22 19.03 19.77
C ARG A 167 -8.81 19.16 19.21
N ARG A 168 -8.05 20.20 19.59
CA ARG A 168 -6.65 20.43 19.15
C ARG A 168 -5.73 19.25 19.44
N HIS A 169 -6.00 18.52 20.53
CA HIS A 169 -5.24 17.33 20.91
C HIS A 169 -5.22 16.26 19.80
N ILE A 170 -6.24 16.19 18.95
CA ILE A 170 -6.29 15.28 17.80
C ILE A 170 -5.21 15.65 16.78
N ASN A 171 -5.02 16.93 16.46
CA ASN A 171 -3.96 17.38 15.55
C ASN A 171 -2.57 17.14 16.16
N ARG A 172 -2.43 17.30 17.48
CA ARG A 172 -1.19 16.93 18.19
C ARG A 172 -0.91 15.43 18.11
N TRP A 173 -1.93 14.57 18.22
CA TRP A 173 -1.78 13.13 18.04
C TRP A 173 -1.53 12.75 16.59
N LEU A 174 -2.12 13.46 15.62
CA LEU A 174 -1.81 13.26 14.21
C LEU A 174 -0.32 13.50 13.97
N ALA A 175 0.23 14.65 14.40
CA ALA A 175 1.65 14.93 14.27
C ALA A 175 2.51 13.90 15.03
N GLY A 176 2.27 13.68 16.32
CA GLY A 176 3.14 12.85 17.14
C GLY A 176 2.96 11.34 16.97
N ASN A 177 1.72 10.84 16.93
CA ASN A 177 1.46 9.41 16.77
C ASN A 177 1.42 8.99 15.31
N CYS A 178 0.62 9.65 14.45
CA CYS A 178 0.52 9.22 13.04
C CYS A 178 1.86 9.38 12.34
N PHE A 179 2.38 10.61 12.29
CA PHE A 179 3.64 10.88 11.60
C PHE A 179 4.85 10.50 12.45
N GLY A 180 4.87 10.87 13.72
CA GLY A 180 6.01 10.63 14.60
C GLY A 180 6.29 9.17 14.93
N ASP A 181 5.28 8.34 15.22
CA ASP A 181 5.52 6.92 15.57
C ASP A 181 5.55 5.99 14.36
N TRP A 182 4.82 6.30 13.28
CA TRP A 182 4.70 5.41 12.13
C TRP A 182 5.53 5.86 10.92
N TYR A 183 5.41 7.12 10.48
CA TYR A 183 6.13 7.60 9.29
C TYR A 183 7.64 7.67 9.48
N THR A 184 8.11 7.93 10.70
CA THR A 184 9.55 8.08 10.96
C THR A 184 10.28 6.74 11.08
N ARG A 185 9.56 5.61 11.15
CA ARG A 185 10.18 4.29 11.31
C ARG A 185 11.03 3.95 10.09
N GLY A 186 12.08 3.15 10.31
CA GLY A 186 12.84 2.52 9.23
C GLY A 186 12.03 1.50 8.43
N GLY A 187 12.69 0.81 7.50
CA GLY A 187 12.08 -0.23 6.67
C GLY A 187 11.37 0.28 5.42
N LEU A 188 10.79 1.48 5.46
CA LEU A 188 10.22 2.17 4.29
C LEU A 188 10.67 3.64 4.28
N ASP A 189 11.01 4.17 3.11
CA ASP A 189 11.24 5.60 2.95
C ASP A 189 9.93 6.40 2.82
N LEU A 190 10.00 7.73 2.80
CA LEU A 190 8.80 8.58 2.76
C LEU A 190 7.98 8.39 1.49
N ALA A 191 8.62 8.19 0.34
CA ALA A 191 7.92 8.00 -0.94
C ALA A 191 7.18 6.65 -0.94
N GLU A 192 7.80 5.60 -0.42
CA GLU A 192 7.17 4.29 -0.23
C GLU A 192 6.02 4.36 0.78
N ARG A 193 6.21 5.07 1.89
CA ARG A 193 5.15 5.28 2.90
C ARG A 193 3.95 6.01 2.34
N GLU A 194 4.16 7.06 1.55
CA GLU A 194 3.07 7.78 0.91
C GLU A 194 2.38 6.95 -0.18
N MET A 195 3.10 6.10 -0.91
CA MET A 195 2.50 5.17 -1.86
C MET A 195 1.58 4.16 -1.16
N VAL A 196 2.02 3.54 -0.06
CA VAL A 196 1.18 2.56 0.66
C VAL A 196 -0.02 3.24 1.35
N THR A 197 0.15 4.46 1.87
CA THR A 197 -0.96 5.27 2.38
C THR A 197 -1.99 5.58 1.30
N PHE A 198 -1.53 5.97 0.11
CA PHE A 198 -2.41 6.21 -1.04
C PHE A 198 -3.23 4.96 -1.38
N CYS A 199 -2.61 3.77 -1.40
CA CYS A 199 -3.30 2.49 -1.59
C CYS A 199 -4.33 2.19 -0.49
N PHE A 200 -4.00 2.41 0.79
CA PHE A 200 -4.96 2.24 1.91
C PHE A 200 -6.22 3.07 1.71
N LEU A 201 -6.04 4.36 1.39
CA LEU A 201 -7.13 5.33 1.22
C LEU A 201 -7.98 5.01 0.00
N ALA A 202 -7.36 4.73 -1.15
CA ALA A 202 -8.05 4.34 -2.37
C ALA A 202 -8.92 3.08 -2.15
N ALA A 203 -8.38 2.10 -1.43
CA ALA A 203 -9.05 0.83 -1.17
C ALA A 203 -10.11 0.89 -0.06
N GLN A 204 -9.97 1.74 0.96
CA GLN A 204 -10.98 1.91 2.01
C GLN A 204 -12.18 2.74 1.53
N GLY A 205 -11.94 3.79 0.73
CA GLY A 205 -12.95 4.70 0.19
C GLY A 205 -13.62 5.59 1.24
N GLY A 206 -14.39 6.60 0.79
CA GLY A 206 -15.03 7.58 1.68
C GLY A 206 -14.03 8.54 2.33
N CYS A 207 -12.85 8.67 1.75
CA CYS A 207 -11.73 9.49 2.21
C CYS A 207 -11.09 10.24 1.03
N GLU A 208 -11.88 10.59 0.01
CA GLU A 208 -11.43 11.28 -1.19
C GLU A 208 -10.63 12.56 -0.89
N PRO A 209 -11.00 13.42 0.11
CA PRO A 209 -10.16 14.57 0.46
C PRO A 209 -8.76 14.18 0.92
N GLN A 210 -8.64 13.12 1.73
CA GLN A 210 -7.35 12.60 2.18
C GLN A 210 -6.60 11.96 1.02
N LEU A 211 -7.30 11.21 0.15
CA LEU A 211 -6.69 10.58 -1.02
C LEU A 211 -6.09 11.61 -1.98
N THR A 212 -6.80 12.70 -2.27
CA THR A 212 -6.28 13.81 -3.09
C THR A 212 -5.07 14.47 -2.42
N SER A 213 -5.13 14.73 -1.10
CA SER A 213 -3.98 15.31 -0.36
C SER A 213 -2.75 14.39 -0.38
N HIS A 214 -2.95 13.08 -0.24
CA HIS A 214 -1.86 12.10 -0.27
C HIS A 214 -1.36 11.81 -1.70
N ALA A 215 -2.19 12.00 -2.73
CA ALA A 215 -1.72 12.01 -4.12
C ALA A 215 -0.78 13.20 -4.39
N ALA A 216 -1.13 14.40 -3.90
CA ALA A 216 -0.26 15.58 -4.02
C ALA A 216 1.07 15.41 -3.24
N ALA A 217 1.01 14.79 -2.06
CA ALA A 217 2.18 14.47 -1.26
C ALA A 217 3.12 13.48 -1.96
N ASN A 218 2.57 12.41 -2.56
CA ASN A 218 3.33 11.49 -3.40
C ASN A 218 4.09 12.23 -4.52
N MET A 219 3.41 13.12 -5.24
CA MET A 219 4.03 13.89 -6.33
C MET A 219 5.17 14.79 -5.83
N ARG A 220 5.03 15.40 -4.65
CA ARG A 220 6.11 16.19 -4.01
C ARG A 220 7.34 15.34 -3.69
N LEU A 221 7.14 14.08 -3.32
CA LEU A 221 8.21 13.12 -3.00
C LEU A 221 8.80 12.42 -4.24
N GLY A 222 8.34 12.76 -5.45
CA GLY A 222 8.85 12.20 -6.71
C GLY A 222 7.98 11.11 -7.33
N ASN A 223 6.96 10.60 -6.61
CA ASN A 223 5.95 9.68 -7.15
C ASN A 223 4.96 10.46 -8.01
N ASN A 224 5.37 10.79 -9.24
CA ASN A 224 4.61 11.65 -10.14
C ASN A 224 3.24 11.07 -10.54
N GLN A 225 2.42 11.89 -11.22
CA GLN A 225 1.07 11.49 -11.65
C GLN A 225 1.08 10.19 -12.47
N ALA A 226 2.02 10.03 -13.41
CA ALA A 226 2.13 8.83 -14.23
C ALA A 226 2.42 7.59 -13.37
N PHE A 227 3.29 7.70 -12.36
CA PHE A 227 3.57 6.62 -11.41
C PHE A 227 2.32 6.24 -10.62
N LEU A 228 1.55 7.21 -10.11
CA LEU A 228 0.31 6.93 -9.38
C LEU A 228 -0.76 6.28 -10.26
N VAL A 229 -0.84 6.63 -11.55
CA VAL A 229 -1.72 5.93 -12.51
C VAL A 229 -1.30 4.46 -12.67
N LYS A 230 0.00 4.16 -12.70
CA LYS A 230 0.50 2.77 -12.71
C LYS A 230 0.11 2.04 -11.43
N VAL A 231 0.32 2.66 -10.26
CA VAL A 231 -0.10 2.09 -8.97
C VAL A 231 -1.59 1.78 -8.96
N VAL A 232 -2.46 2.71 -9.39
CA VAL A 232 -3.91 2.45 -9.47
C VAL A 232 -4.21 1.30 -10.43
N SER A 233 -3.55 1.23 -11.58
CA SER A 233 -3.71 0.12 -12.54
C SER A 233 -3.45 -1.24 -11.89
N GLN A 234 -2.40 -1.35 -11.07
CA GLN A 234 -2.08 -2.56 -10.32
C GLN A 234 -3.12 -2.91 -9.25
N CYS A 235 -3.85 -1.93 -8.76
CA CYS A 235 -4.88 -2.12 -7.73
C CYS A 235 -6.22 -2.56 -8.33
N VAL A 236 -6.50 -2.28 -9.61
CA VAL A 236 -7.80 -2.55 -10.27
C VAL A 236 -8.30 -3.98 -10.05
N PRO A 237 -7.49 -5.04 -10.22
CA PRO A 237 -7.97 -6.41 -10.01
C PRO A 237 -8.46 -6.71 -8.59
N TYR A 238 -7.99 -5.94 -7.60
CA TYR A 238 -8.21 -6.22 -6.17
C TYR A 238 -9.30 -5.35 -5.54
N ILE A 239 -9.51 -4.14 -6.06
CA ILE A 239 -10.52 -3.19 -5.54
C ILE A 239 -11.59 -2.78 -6.54
N GLY A 240 -11.48 -3.26 -7.79
CA GLY A 240 -12.46 -3.06 -8.84
C GLY A 240 -12.54 -1.61 -9.34
N TYR A 241 -13.40 -1.40 -10.34
CA TYR A 241 -13.48 -0.13 -11.06
C TYR A 241 -13.95 1.06 -10.22
N PRO A 242 -15.02 1.00 -9.40
CA PRO A 242 -15.52 2.21 -8.74
C PRO A 242 -14.48 2.90 -7.84
N ARG A 243 -13.73 2.13 -7.05
CA ARG A 243 -12.67 2.65 -6.19
C ARG A 243 -11.48 3.16 -7.01
N SER A 244 -11.10 2.41 -8.04
CA SER A 244 -9.98 2.80 -8.93
C SER A 244 -10.28 4.08 -9.71
N LEU A 245 -11.48 4.25 -10.23
CA LEU A 245 -11.90 5.46 -10.94
C LEU A 245 -11.97 6.68 -10.00
N ASN A 246 -12.43 6.49 -8.76
CA ASN A 246 -12.36 7.55 -7.75
C ASN A 246 -10.91 7.94 -7.42
N ALA A 247 -10.00 6.96 -7.35
CA ALA A 247 -8.59 7.22 -7.13
C ALA A 247 -7.94 8.00 -8.29
N LEU A 248 -8.23 7.64 -9.54
CA LEU A 248 -7.75 8.38 -10.72
C LEU A 248 -8.24 9.83 -10.71
N ARG A 249 -9.52 10.07 -10.39
CA ARG A 249 -10.05 11.43 -10.23
C ARG A 249 -9.28 12.22 -9.16
N CYS A 250 -8.99 11.61 -8.00
CA CYS A 250 -8.20 12.26 -6.95
C CYS A 250 -6.76 12.55 -7.40
N VAL A 251 -6.15 11.67 -8.20
CA VAL A 251 -4.82 11.88 -8.79
C VAL A 251 -4.83 13.07 -9.76
N ASP A 252 -5.83 13.16 -10.64
CA ASP A 252 -5.96 14.27 -11.58
C ASP A 252 -6.20 15.61 -10.87
N GLU A 253 -7.07 15.62 -9.84
CA GLU A 253 -7.31 16.81 -9.01
C GLU A 253 -6.05 17.26 -8.27
N ALA A 254 -5.23 16.32 -7.78
CA ALA A 254 -3.97 16.63 -7.11
C ALA A 254 -2.94 17.21 -8.09
N ALA A 255 -2.83 16.64 -9.29
CA ALA A 255 -1.91 17.14 -10.33
C ALA A 255 -2.25 18.58 -10.74
N GLN A 256 -3.55 18.88 -10.93
CA GLN A 256 -4.02 20.23 -11.28
C GLN A 256 -3.74 21.29 -10.20
N GLN A 257 -3.65 20.88 -8.93
CA GLN A 257 -3.32 21.81 -7.83
C GLN A 257 -1.82 22.07 -7.69
N ALA A 258 -0.98 21.25 -8.34
CA ALA A 258 0.47 21.39 -8.32
C ALA A 258 1.03 22.21 -9.49
N GLU A 259 0.20 22.49 -10.51
CA GLU A 259 0.48 23.44 -11.61
C GLU A 259 0.28 24.90 -11.20
#